data_AF-A0A0Q3J3Q5-F1
#
_entry.id   AF-A0A0Q3J3Q5-F1
#
_cell.length_a   1.000
_cell.length_b   1.000
_cell.length_c   1.000
_cell.angle_alpha   90.00
_cell.angle_beta   90.00
_cell.angle_gamma   90.00
#
_symmetry.space_group_name_H-M   'P 1'
#
loop_
_entity.id
_entity.type
_entity.pdbx_description
1 polymer ?
#
loop_
_entity_poly.entity_id
_entity_poly.type
_entity_poly.pdbx_seq_one_letter_code
_entity_poly.pdbx_strand_id
1 'polypeptide(L)'
;MQKPEECAFCLENESVSHLFFDRVVAKVIWPPASDFFHKQLGANYESIAKFWLSSKRHAGLNSICATVLWCIWKTRNNIIFNNAVWISCKRIWWLILQSLQKWKIIFKQEMMEVVEAFYSHMHLVLQAPPPLAWH
;
A
#
# COMPACT_ATOMS: atom_id res chain seq x y z
N MET A 1 3.20 -0.36 -27.12
CA MET A 1 4.12 -1.11 -26.25
C MET A 1 3.31 -2.15 -25.50
N GLN A 2 3.65 -3.43 -25.62
CA GLN A 2 2.91 -4.51 -24.97
C GLN A 2 3.38 -4.66 -23.52
N LYS A 3 2.45 -4.88 -22.60
CA LYS A 3 2.79 -5.10 -21.18
C LYS A 3 3.55 -6.44 -21.06
N PRO A 4 4.69 -6.50 -20.36
CA PRO A 4 5.34 -7.76 -20.02
C PRO A 4 4.44 -8.68 -19.20
N GLU A 5 4.59 -9.99 -19.38
CA GLU A 5 3.92 -11.00 -18.55
C GLU A 5 4.57 -11.11 -17.16
N GLU A 6 5.87 -10.82 -17.07
CA GLU A 6 6.63 -10.85 -15.83
C GLU A 6 6.40 -9.61 -14.97
N CYS A 7 6.39 -9.83 -13.65
CA CYS A 7 6.23 -8.78 -12.66
C CYS A 7 7.49 -7.93 -12.59
N ALA A 8 7.30 -6.61 -12.67
CA ALA A 8 8.36 -5.61 -12.58
C ALA A 8 9.15 -5.64 -11.25
N PHE A 9 8.65 -6.34 -10.22
CA PHE A 9 9.28 -6.39 -8.90
C PHE A 9 10.06 -7.67 -8.62
N CYS A 10 9.70 -8.80 -9.23
CA CYS A 10 10.30 -10.10 -8.91
C CYS A 10 10.47 -11.06 -10.10
N LEU A 11 10.13 -10.63 -11.32
CA LEU A 11 10.32 -11.37 -12.58
C LEU A 11 9.50 -12.66 -12.73
N GLU A 12 8.62 -12.98 -11.79
CA GLU A 12 7.64 -14.07 -11.95
C GLU A 12 6.41 -13.60 -12.74
N ASN A 13 5.57 -14.53 -13.23
CA ASN A 13 4.34 -14.19 -13.94
C ASN A 13 3.39 -13.33 -13.09
N GLU A 14 3.00 -12.16 -13.60
CA GLU A 14 2.19 -11.19 -12.89
C GLU A 14 0.68 -11.44 -13.07
N SER A 15 0.01 -11.80 -11.96
CA SER A 15 -1.44 -11.69 -11.81
C SER A 15 -1.84 -10.49 -10.94
N VAL A 16 -3.15 -10.20 -10.86
CA VAL A 16 -3.68 -9.17 -9.94
C VAL A 16 -3.38 -9.53 -8.49
N SER A 17 -3.56 -10.80 -8.12
CA SER A 17 -3.21 -11.28 -6.77
C SER A 17 -1.73 -11.12 -6.51
N HIS A 18 -0.92 -11.53 -7.47
CA HIS A 18 0.53 -11.43 -7.40
C HIS A 18 1.00 -10.00 -7.12
N LEU A 19 0.46 -9.04 -7.86
CA LEU A 19 0.86 -7.63 -7.76
C LEU A 19 0.47 -7.02 -6.41
N PHE A 20 -0.76 -7.28 -5.95
CA PHE A 20 -1.33 -6.55 -4.83
C PHE A 20 -1.23 -7.26 -3.49
N PHE A 21 -1.17 -8.58 -3.46
CA PHE A 21 -1.33 -9.37 -2.22
C PHE A 21 -0.19 -10.37 -2.02
N ASP A 22 0.52 -10.76 -3.08
CA ASP A 22 1.62 -11.71 -2.98
C ASP A 22 3.00 -11.06 -3.21
N ARG A 23 4.06 -11.81 -2.88
CA ARG A 23 5.47 -11.46 -3.16
C ARG A 23 5.97 -10.14 -2.56
N VAL A 24 7.08 -9.64 -3.11
CA VAL A 24 8.06 -8.74 -2.49
C VAL A 24 7.43 -7.46 -1.94
N VAL A 25 6.61 -6.77 -2.74
CA VAL A 25 6.01 -5.50 -2.32
C VAL A 25 4.89 -5.73 -1.31
N ALA A 26 3.96 -6.64 -1.61
CA ALA A 26 2.80 -6.88 -0.75
C ALA A 26 3.21 -7.37 0.65
N LYS A 27 4.20 -8.27 0.73
CA LYS A 27 4.76 -8.79 2.01
C LYS A 27 5.44 -7.72 2.87
N VAL A 28 5.79 -6.57 2.31
CA VAL A 28 6.40 -5.46 3.06
C VAL A 28 5.37 -4.37 3.40
N ILE A 29 4.39 -4.13 2.54
CA ILE A 29 3.43 -3.02 2.73
C ILE A 29 2.25 -3.42 3.64
N TRP A 30 1.72 -4.63 3.51
CA TRP A 30 0.51 -5.02 4.26
C TRP A 30 0.70 -5.30 5.74
N PRO A 31 1.83 -5.85 6.24
CA PRO A 31 1.97 -6.11 7.66
C PRO A 31 1.90 -4.84 8.52
N PRO A 32 2.63 -3.74 8.23
CA PRO A 32 2.51 -2.52 9.03
C PRO A 32 1.10 -1.91 9.02
N ALA A 33 0.36 -2.06 7.91
CA ALA A 33 -1.04 -1.65 7.83
C ALA A 33 -1.95 -2.56 8.68
N SER A 34 -1.72 -3.86 8.64
CA SER A 34 -2.46 -4.85 9.43
C SER A 34 -2.27 -4.63 10.92
N ASP A 35 -1.02 -4.36 11.32
CA ASP A 35 -0.63 -4.09 12.71
C ASP A 35 -1.31 -2.84 13.24
N PHE A 36 -1.29 -1.74 12.47
CA PHE A 36 -1.95 -0.48 12.86
C PHE A 36 -3.46 -0.65 13.08
N PHE A 37 -4.13 -1.43 12.22
CA PHE A 37 -5.58 -1.63 12.30
C PHE A 37 -6.00 -2.79 13.20
N HIS A 38 -5.05 -3.59 13.71
CA HIS A 38 -5.30 -4.87 14.37
C HIS A 38 -6.25 -5.77 13.56
N LYS A 39 -6.02 -5.84 12.25
CA LYS A 39 -6.85 -6.58 11.27
C LYS A 39 -5.94 -7.26 10.28
N GLN A 40 -6.28 -8.49 9.88
CA GLN A 40 -5.60 -9.16 8.78
C GLN A 40 -5.96 -8.46 7.45
N LEU A 41 -5.07 -7.59 6.98
CA LEU A 41 -5.20 -6.90 5.70
C LEU A 41 -4.18 -7.46 4.71
N GLY A 42 -4.54 -7.45 3.43
CA GLY A 42 -3.60 -7.78 2.36
C GLY A 42 -3.28 -9.26 2.17
N ALA A 43 -3.95 -10.15 2.88
CA ALA A 43 -3.82 -11.59 2.65
C ALA A 43 -4.39 -12.01 1.29
N ASN A 44 -5.44 -11.31 0.83
CA ASN A 44 -6.07 -11.45 -0.48
C ASN A 44 -7.08 -10.32 -0.70
N TYR A 45 -7.79 -10.35 -1.83
CA TYR A 45 -8.84 -9.38 -2.16
C TYR A 45 -9.94 -9.30 -1.08
N GLU A 46 -10.45 -10.44 -0.60
CA GLU A 46 -11.54 -10.48 0.38
C GLU A 46 -11.13 -9.89 1.74
N SER A 47 -9.87 -10.07 2.13
CA SER A 47 -9.31 -9.59 3.39
C SER A 47 -9.44 -8.07 3.55
N ILE A 48 -9.44 -7.35 2.42
CA ILE A 48 -9.71 -5.91 2.38
C ILE A 48 -11.18 -5.64 2.00
N ALA A 49 -11.70 -6.27 0.94
CA ALA A 49 -12.99 -5.92 0.35
C ALA A 49 -14.18 -6.03 1.32
N LYS A 50 -14.11 -6.95 2.30
CA LYS A 50 -15.14 -7.08 3.33
C LYS A 50 -15.44 -5.78 4.11
N PHE A 51 -14.47 -4.88 4.23
CA PHE A 51 -14.65 -3.60 4.92
C PHE A 51 -15.35 -2.53 4.07
N TRP A 52 -15.42 -2.72 2.74
CA TRP A 52 -16.12 -1.80 1.83
C TRP A 52 -17.63 -1.95 1.96
N LEU A 53 -18.11 -3.13 2.37
CA LEU A 53 -19.53 -3.38 2.64
C LEU A 53 -20.07 -2.48 3.77
N SER A 54 -19.22 -2.08 4.71
CA SER A 54 -19.54 -1.11 5.77
C SER A 54 -18.70 0.16 5.63
N SER A 55 -18.74 0.74 4.43
CA SER A 55 -17.85 1.85 4.03
C SER A 55 -17.89 3.05 4.96
N LYS A 56 -19.05 3.40 5.53
CA LYS A 56 -19.15 4.52 6.50
C LYS A 56 -18.33 4.27 7.77
N ARG A 57 -18.42 3.06 8.33
CA ARG A 57 -17.72 2.67 9.58
C ARG A 57 -16.21 2.51 9.35
N HIS A 58 -15.82 2.06 8.17
CA HIS A 58 -14.43 1.76 7.83
C HIS A 58 -13.82 2.73 6.82
N ALA A 59 -14.37 3.94 6.71
CA ALA A 59 -14.01 4.89 5.67
C ALA A 59 -12.49 5.20 5.67
N GLY A 60 -11.90 5.49 6.83
CA GLY A 60 -10.45 5.72 6.94
C GLY A 60 -9.59 4.50 6.56
N LEU A 61 -9.96 3.30 7.02
CA LEU A 61 -9.29 2.05 6.66
C LEU A 61 -9.36 1.79 5.16
N ASN A 62 -10.56 1.93 4.58
CA ASN A 62 -10.79 1.71 3.15
C ASN A 62 -10.00 2.72 2.32
N SER A 63 -9.89 3.98 2.76
CA SER A 63 -9.06 4.99 2.11
C SER A 63 -7.58 4.62 2.14
N ILE A 64 -7.06 4.18 3.28
CA ILE A 64 -5.65 3.75 3.38
C ILE A 64 -5.38 2.54 2.48
N CYS A 65 -6.26 1.54 2.49
CA CYS A 65 -6.12 0.38 1.62
C CYS A 65 -6.21 0.78 0.13
N ALA A 66 -7.12 1.69 -0.24
CA ALA A 66 -7.20 2.22 -1.60
C ALA A 66 -5.92 2.96 -2.00
N THR A 67 -5.34 3.75 -1.09
CA THR A 67 -4.05 4.42 -1.34
C THR A 67 -2.92 3.41 -1.51
N VAL A 68 -2.85 2.35 -0.70
CA VAL A 68 -1.87 1.27 -0.85
C VAL A 68 -1.96 0.64 -2.24
N LEU A 69 -3.16 0.18 -2.64
CA LEU A 69 -3.38 -0.42 -3.96
C LEU A 69 -2.98 0.55 -5.08
N TRP A 70 -3.40 1.81 -4.98
CA TRP A 70 -3.08 2.85 -5.94
C TRP A 70 -1.57 3.07 -6.08
N CYS A 71 -0.84 3.15 -4.97
CA CYS A 71 0.61 3.39 -4.98
C CYS A 71 1.41 2.20 -5.53
N ILE A 72 0.98 0.96 -5.25
CA ILE A 72 1.58 -0.24 -5.83
C ILE A 72 1.36 -0.23 -7.35
N TRP A 73 0.11 -0.07 -7.79
CA TRP A 73 -0.24 -0.02 -9.21
C TRP A 73 0.50 1.10 -9.94
N LYS A 74 0.54 2.29 -9.35
CA LYS A 74 1.22 3.46 -9.92
C LYS A 74 2.72 3.23 -10.05
N THR A 75 3.36 2.65 -9.02
CA THR A 75 4.78 2.29 -9.08
C THR A 75 5.05 1.30 -10.20
N ARG A 76 4.26 0.23 -10.27
CA ARG A 76 4.40 -0.80 -11.31
C ARG A 76 4.25 -0.19 -12.71
N ASN A 77 3.23 0.61 -12.93
CA ASN A 77 3.01 1.26 -14.22
C ASN A 77 4.12 2.23 -14.59
N ASN A 78 4.69 2.95 -13.64
CA ASN A 78 5.80 3.85 -13.91
C ASN A 78 7.05 3.06 -14.38
N ILE A 79 7.29 1.87 -13.83
CA ILE A 79 8.38 0.99 -14.28
C ILE A 79 8.11 0.51 -15.71
N ILE A 80 6.92 -0.03 -15.96
CA ILE A 80 6.56 -0.62 -17.26
C ILE A 80 6.48 0.42 -18.37
N PHE A 81 5.86 1.58 -18.13
CA PHE A 81 5.51 2.52 -19.19
C PHE A 81 6.46 3.71 -19.31
N ASN A 82 7.18 4.06 -18.25
CA ASN A 82 8.04 5.25 -18.21
C ASN A 82 9.51 4.91 -17.95
N ASN A 83 9.92 3.64 -18.11
CA ASN A 83 11.29 3.16 -17.87
C ASN A 83 11.85 3.54 -16.49
N ALA A 84 10.97 3.67 -15.49
CA ALA A 84 11.41 3.98 -14.13
C ALA A 84 12.13 2.76 -13.53
N VAL A 85 13.19 3.01 -12.77
CA VAL A 85 13.94 1.94 -12.10
C VAL A 85 13.28 1.59 -10.76
N TRP A 86 13.12 0.29 -10.49
CA TRP A 86 12.73 -0.21 -9.18
C TRP A 86 13.84 0.09 -8.16
N ILE A 87 13.49 0.73 -7.04
CA ILE A 87 14.48 1.13 -6.01
C ILE A 87 14.29 0.33 -4.73
N SER A 88 13.15 0.49 -4.04
CA SER A 88 12.89 -0.18 -2.77
C SER A 88 11.44 -0.03 -2.33
N CYS A 89 10.99 -0.91 -1.43
CA CYS A 89 9.68 -0.77 -0.77
C CYS A 89 9.58 0.50 0.07
N LYS A 90 10.69 1.03 0.60
CA LYS A 90 10.72 2.31 1.33
C LYS A 90 10.22 3.47 0.44
N ARG A 91 10.54 3.46 -0.86
CA ARG A 91 10.02 4.46 -1.80
C ARG A 91 8.50 4.36 -1.98
N ILE A 92 7.95 3.15 -2.02
CA ILE A 92 6.49 2.95 -2.10
C ILE A 92 5.80 3.48 -0.84
N TRP A 93 6.38 3.22 0.34
CA TRP A 93 5.87 3.77 1.59
C TRP A 93 5.81 5.30 1.62
N TRP A 94 6.87 5.96 1.16
CA TRP A 94 6.84 7.42 1.03
C TRP A 94 5.78 7.90 0.03
N LEU A 95 5.60 7.18 -1.08
CA LEU A 95 4.54 7.48 -2.04
C LEU A 95 3.14 7.32 -1.43
N ILE A 96 2.93 6.31 -0.58
CA ILE A 96 1.68 6.12 0.17
C ILE A 96 1.42 7.32 1.08
N LEU A 97 2.40 7.68 1.92
CA LEU A 97 2.27 8.82 2.84
C LEU A 97 2.00 10.14 2.11
N GLN A 98 2.73 10.40 1.02
CA GLN A 98 2.49 11.58 0.19
C GLN A 98 1.11 11.57 -0.46
N SER A 99 0.62 10.40 -0.89
CA SER A 99 -0.70 10.27 -1.52
C SER A 99 -1.81 10.50 -0.50
N LEU A 100 -1.67 9.98 0.73
CA LEU A 100 -2.60 10.27 1.82
C LEU A 100 -2.69 11.77 2.12
N GLN A 101 -1.55 12.45 2.19
CA GLN A 101 -1.52 13.91 2.40
C GLN A 101 -2.21 14.66 1.26
N LYS A 102 -1.96 14.27 0.01
CA LYS A 102 -2.61 14.89 -1.17
C LYS A 102 -4.11 14.62 -1.22
N TRP A 103 -4.56 13.48 -0.73
CA TRP A 103 -5.97 13.09 -0.75
C TRP A 103 -6.78 13.63 0.43
N LYS A 104 -6.17 14.38 1.36
CA LYS A 104 -6.88 15.03 2.47
C LYS A 104 -8.09 15.84 2.05
N ILE A 105 -8.03 16.52 0.91
CA ILE A 105 -9.16 17.29 0.37
C ILE A 105 -10.41 16.43 0.05
N ILE A 106 -10.22 15.11 -0.14
CA ILE A 106 -11.29 14.15 -0.43
C ILE A 106 -11.88 13.59 0.87
N PHE A 107 -11.12 13.60 1.97
CA PHE A 107 -11.48 12.96 3.21
C PHE A 107 -12.45 13.79 4.03
N LYS A 108 -13.49 13.14 4.55
CA LYS A 108 -14.35 13.73 5.59
C LYS A 108 -13.60 13.79 6.91
N GLN A 109 -14.06 14.64 7.82
CA GLN A 109 -13.43 14.83 9.14
C GLN A 109 -13.18 13.49 9.88
N GLU A 110 -14.19 12.62 9.92
CA GLU A 110 -14.13 11.28 10.53
C GLU A 110 -13.04 10.36 9.93
N MET A 111 -12.69 10.57 8.66
CA MET A 111 -11.65 9.82 7.97
C MET A 111 -10.26 10.41 8.25
N MET A 112 -10.19 11.74 8.40
CA MET A 112 -8.92 12.45 8.61
C MET A 112 -8.23 12.00 9.89
N GLU A 113 -8.96 11.81 10.99
CA GLU A 113 -8.38 11.35 12.26
C GLU A 113 -7.63 10.01 12.10
N VAL A 114 -8.26 9.05 11.41
CA VAL A 114 -7.65 7.74 11.13
C VAL A 114 -6.46 7.86 10.19
N VAL A 115 -6.58 8.68 9.14
CA VAL A 115 -5.51 8.88 8.14
C VAL A 115 -4.28 9.54 8.77
N GLU A 116 -4.47 10.55 9.62
CA GLU A 116 -3.38 11.27 10.29
C GLU A 116 -2.70 10.41 11.35
N ALA A 117 -3.47 9.62 12.10
CA ALA A 117 -2.94 8.63 13.02
C ALA A 117 -2.08 7.59 12.29
N PHE A 118 -2.56 7.06 11.16
CA PHE A 118 -1.81 6.13 10.33
C PHE A 118 -0.55 6.77 9.75
N TYR A 119 -0.68 7.99 9.19
CA TYR A 119 0.45 8.74 8.64
C TYR A 119 1.54 8.93 9.68
N SER A 120 1.18 9.38 10.89
CA SER A 120 2.12 9.66 11.97
C SER A 120 2.83 8.39 12.43
N HIS A 121 2.08 7.30 12.63
CA HIS A 121 2.64 6.02 13.03
C HIS A 121 3.62 5.48 11.98
N MET A 122 3.22 5.44 10.71
CA MET A 122 4.07 4.96 9.62
C MET A 122 5.30 5.85 9.40
N HIS A 123 5.16 7.17 9.53
CA HIS A 123 6.29 8.10 9.40
C HIS A 123 7.40 7.77 10.41
N LEU A 124 7.02 7.50 11.67
CA LEU A 124 7.96 7.08 12.72
C LEU A 124 8.60 5.73 12.40
N VAL A 125 7.80 4.73 11.99
CA VAL A 125 8.30 3.39 11.61
C VAL A 125 9.32 3.47 10.47
N LEU A 126 9.12 4.34 9.49
CA LEU A 126 10.01 4.48 8.32
C LEU A 126 11.30 5.27 8.59
N GLN A 127 11.30 6.09 9.65
CA GLN A 127 12.47 6.82 10.13
C GLN A 127 13.32 5.99 11.09
N ALA A 128 12.72 5.02 11.78
CA ALA A 128 13.46 4.10 12.63
C ALA A 128 14.51 3.29 11.83
N PRO A 129 15.67 2.94 12.45
CA PRO A 129 16.60 1.98 11.88
C PRO A 129 15.86 0.65 11.58
N PRO A 130 16.21 -0.07 10.50
CA PRO A 130 15.61 -1.38 10.24
C PRO A 130 15.79 -2.28 11.48
N PRO A 131 14.70 -2.85 12.03
CA PRO A 131 14.81 -3.89 13.05
C PRO A 131 15.76 -5.00 12.60
N LEU A 132 16.56 -5.55 13.51
CA LEU A 132 17.54 -6.61 13.23
C LEU A 132 16.94 -7.90 12.60
N ALA A 133 15.61 -8.00 12.54
CA ALA A 133 14.85 -9.16 12.06
C ALA A 133 14.33 -9.05 10.61
N TRP A 134 14.74 -8.06 9.81
CA TRP A 134 14.39 -7.95 8.38
C TRP A 134 15.34 -8.73 7.44
N HIS A 135 16.12 -9.68 7.97
CA HIS A 135 17.02 -10.56 7.21
C HIS A 135 16.44 -11.97 7.07
#